data_AF-A0A967F055-F1
#
_entry.id   AF-A0A967F055-F1
#
_cell.length_a   1.000
_cell.length_b   1.000
_cell.length_c   1.000
_cell.angle_alpha   90.00
_cell.angle_beta   90.00
_cell.angle_gamma   90.00
#
_symmetry.space_group_name_H-M   'P 1'
#
loop_
_entity.id
_entity.type
_entity.pdbx_description
1 polymer ?
#
loop_
_entity_poly.entity_id
_entity_poly.type
_entity_poly.pdbx_seq_one_letter_code
_entity_poly.pdbx_strand_id
1 'polypeptide(L)'
;MSKFLKTTVLALAASAAIGGSAQAAQLFSLNYMTVSAAQPNKPPKLEFFLKDGEYVLGKGAAQRSVKIRVVAKTQNVGRIQYYRVISKNADKQIAKQGGFNAKEMDVTFNHKVSHEELKPLISLGRQVCENSGVRHKVHKDLIKKGLKYKMVVRAIRWNPGAEDYGSGASSTDVQVICNPEKFRVKDVKLSVKYHGSASKCPVKVTVTAKFKTTGPSGKKIKFMYVRGDGEHQTIETKTYGSLGDAVWHKSYTINKSVNRKYMLSLFTSPIATQWVPVKVNCDRAPGGIQHGLPAPTNQ
;
A
#
# COMPACT_ATOMS: atom_id res chain seq x y z
N MET A 1 -6.42 -58.08 25.19
CA MET A 1 -5.98 -56.67 25.24
C MET A 1 -6.51 -55.94 24.03
N SER A 2 -7.52 -55.09 24.19
CA SER A 2 -7.87 -53.98 23.30
C SER A 2 -9.07 -53.26 23.93
N LYS A 3 -8.87 -52.03 24.39
CA LYS A 3 -9.96 -51.15 24.83
C LYS A 3 -9.88 -49.89 23.98
N PHE A 4 -10.88 -49.71 23.12
CA PHE A 4 -11.10 -48.50 22.34
C PHE A 4 -11.36 -47.33 23.29
N LEU A 5 -10.50 -46.31 23.20
CA LEU A 5 -10.59 -45.05 23.92
C LEU A 5 -11.70 -44.19 23.30
N LYS A 6 -12.64 -43.72 24.12
CA LYS A 6 -13.61 -42.67 23.75
C LYS A 6 -12.88 -41.33 23.64
N THR A 7 -12.81 -40.77 22.44
CA THR A 7 -12.33 -39.40 22.20
C THR A 7 -13.46 -38.41 22.46
N THR A 8 -13.41 -37.75 23.61
CA THR A 8 -14.23 -36.57 23.90
C THR A 8 -13.57 -35.35 23.23
N VAL A 9 -14.32 -34.70 22.34
CA VAL A 9 -13.96 -33.42 21.71
C VAL A 9 -13.97 -32.34 22.79
N LEU A 10 -12.81 -31.83 23.18
CA LEU A 10 -12.70 -30.62 23.99
C LEU A 10 -12.46 -29.42 23.07
N ALA A 11 -13.47 -28.56 22.95
CA ALA A 11 -13.36 -27.28 22.27
C ALA A 11 -12.35 -26.38 23.03
N LEU A 12 -11.23 -26.07 22.38
CA LEU A 12 -10.28 -25.05 22.83
C LEU A 12 -10.90 -23.65 22.63
N ALA A 13 -11.64 -23.18 23.64
CA ALA A 13 -11.87 -21.76 23.83
C ALA A 13 -10.56 -21.12 24.33
N ALA A 14 -9.76 -20.59 23.40
CA ALA A 14 -8.59 -19.77 23.73
C ALA A 14 -9.04 -18.37 24.17
N SER A 15 -9.61 -18.28 25.36
CA SER A 15 -9.73 -17.03 26.11
C SER A 15 -8.33 -16.61 26.53
N ALA A 16 -7.85 -15.49 26.01
CA ALA A 16 -6.56 -14.92 26.34
C ALA A 16 -6.49 -14.52 27.83
N ALA A 17 -6.12 -15.46 28.69
CA ALA A 17 -5.57 -15.19 30.00
C ALA A 17 -4.11 -14.73 29.79
N ILE A 18 -3.90 -13.42 29.65
CA ILE A 18 -2.57 -12.84 29.79
C ILE A 18 -2.40 -12.45 31.26
N GLY A 19 -1.82 -13.38 32.00
CA GLY A 19 -0.90 -13.18 33.13
C GLY A 19 -1.29 -12.12 34.16
N GLY A 20 -2.06 -12.54 35.17
CA GLY A 20 -1.87 -12.00 36.51
C GLY A 20 -0.49 -12.43 37.02
N SER A 21 0.33 -11.47 37.44
CA SER A 21 1.37 -11.73 38.43
C SER A 21 0.81 -11.30 39.77
N ALA A 22 0.57 -12.27 40.65
CA ALA A 22 0.15 -12.02 42.02
C ALA A 22 1.37 -11.68 42.89
N GLN A 23 1.26 -10.53 43.56
CA GLN A 23 1.58 -10.29 44.97
C GLN A 23 3.03 -10.49 45.44
N ALA A 24 3.74 -9.36 45.53
CA ALA A 24 4.48 -9.06 46.76
C ALA A 24 3.51 -8.34 47.71
N ALA A 25 3.39 -8.82 48.94
CA ALA A 25 2.49 -8.29 49.95
C ALA A 25 2.75 -6.80 50.23
N GLN A 26 1.83 -5.92 49.80
CA GLN A 26 1.77 -4.53 50.25
C GLN A 26 0.31 -4.18 50.56
N LEU A 27 0.06 -3.86 51.83
CA LEU A 27 -1.24 -3.47 52.35
C LEU A 27 -1.73 -2.18 51.67
N PHE A 28 -2.54 -2.36 50.63
CA PHE A 28 -3.72 -1.58 50.22
C PHE A 28 -3.64 -0.05 50.34
N SER A 29 -3.23 0.61 49.26
CA SER A 29 -3.73 1.96 48.94
C SER A 29 -4.39 2.09 47.56
N LEU A 30 -4.12 1.24 46.57
CA LEU A 30 -4.80 1.27 45.27
C LEU A 30 -5.83 0.14 45.17
N ASN A 31 -7.12 0.48 45.03
CA ASN A 31 -8.22 -0.47 44.91
C ASN A 31 -8.37 -0.99 43.48
N TYR A 32 -8.32 -0.05 42.55
CA TYR A 32 -8.73 -0.26 41.17
C TYR A 32 -7.96 0.69 40.30
N MET A 33 -7.49 0.19 39.17
CA MET A 33 -6.82 1.01 38.18
C MET A 33 -6.95 0.35 36.82
N THR A 34 -7.36 1.15 35.84
CA THR A 34 -7.47 0.74 34.45
C THR A 34 -6.98 1.83 33.51
N VAL A 35 -6.34 1.39 32.43
CA VAL A 35 -6.08 2.24 31.28
C VAL A 35 -6.82 1.63 30.09
N SER A 36 -7.60 2.44 29.41
CA SER A 36 -8.27 2.05 28.18
C SER A 36 -7.87 2.99 27.06
N ALA A 37 -7.34 2.41 25.98
CA ALA A 37 -7.24 3.08 24.71
C ALA A 37 -8.51 2.74 23.93
N ALA A 38 -9.42 3.72 23.82
CA ALA A 38 -10.60 3.53 22.99
C ALA A 38 -10.15 3.45 21.53
N GLN A 39 -10.72 2.51 20.77
CA GLN A 39 -10.57 2.54 19.32
C GLN A 39 -11.34 3.78 18.83
N PRO A 40 -10.68 4.78 18.24
CA PRO A 40 -11.43 5.79 17.50
C PRO A 40 -12.20 5.08 16.39
N ASN A 41 -13.33 5.64 15.91
CA ASN A 41 -14.07 5.16 14.73
C ASN A 41 -13.17 4.90 13.50
N LYS A 42 -11.94 5.45 13.53
CA LYS A 42 -10.91 5.35 12.51
C LYS A 42 -9.53 5.14 13.19
N PRO A 43 -9.02 3.90 13.32
CA PRO A 43 -7.72 3.63 13.95
C PRO A 43 -6.55 4.33 13.25
N PRO A 44 -5.39 4.47 13.93
CA PRO A 44 -4.12 4.86 13.30
C PRO A 44 -3.83 3.93 12.12
N LYS A 45 -3.24 4.47 11.05
CA LYS A 45 -2.99 3.70 9.82
C LYS A 45 -1.54 3.69 9.36
N LEU A 46 -1.10 2.51 8.93
CA LEU A 46 0.07 2.30 8.08
C LEU A 46 -0.42 2.15 6.64
N GLU A 47 0.09 2.97 5.73
CA GLU A 47 -0.33 2.97 4.34
C GLU A 47 0.85 2.58 3.45
N PHE A 48 0.72 1.46 2.75
CA PHE A 48 1.73 0.93 1.85
C PHE A 48 1.28 1.07 0.40
N PHE A 49 2.25 1.23 -0.49
CA PHE A 49 2.05 1.32 -1.94
C PHE A 49 2.94 0.29 -2.61
N LEU A 50 2.35 -0.57 -3.43
CA LEU A 50 3.11 -1.48 -4.28
C LEU A 50 3.86 -0.65 -5.33
N LYS A 51 5.18 -0.80 -5.41
CA LYS A 51 6.06 -0.17 -6.40
C LYS A 51 7.07 -1.20 -6.85
N ASP A 52 7.10 -1.48 -8.15
CA ASP A 52 8.08 -2.39 -8.74
C ASP A 52 8.14 -3.78 -8.06
N GLY A 53 6.99 -4.25 -7.57
CA GLY A 53 6.87 -5.56 -6.90
C GLY A 53 6.98 -5.50 -5.38
N GLU A 54 7.38 -4.37 -4.79
CA GLU A 54 7.59 -4.24 -3.34
C GLU A 54 6.63 -3.24 -2.68
N TYR A 55 6.20 -3.54 -1.45
CA TYR A 55 5.36 -2.62 -0.68
C TYR A 55 6.21 -1.60 0.09
N VAL A 56 6.12 -0.34 -0.37
CA VAL A 56 6.82 0.80 0.23
C VAL A 56 5.86 1.60 1.11
N LEU A 57 6.32 2.00 2.31
CA LEU A 57 5.55 2.84 3.20
C LEU A 57 5.32 4.23 2.56
N GLY A 58 4.08 4.69 2.55
CA GLY A 58 3.72 6.03 2.09
C GLY A 58 4.23 7.11 3.03
N LYS A 59 4.60 8.27 2.46
CA LYS A 59 5.05 9.46 3.22
C LYS A 59 3.98 10.04 4.17
N GLY A 60 2.75 9.53 4.11
CA GLY A 60 1.60 10.01 4.88
C GLY A 60 0.94 8.94 5.74
N ALA A 61 1.70 8.03 6.37
CA ALA A 61 1.17 7.19 7.44
C ALA A 61 0.43 8.09 8.44
N ALA A 62 -0.90 8.07 8.40
CA ALA A 62 -1.68 9.14 9.00
C ALA A 62 -1.64 8.97 10.51
N GLN A 63 -0.91 9.88 11.15
CA GLN A 63 -0.89 10.09 12.58
C GLN A 63 -2.30 10.50 13.01
N ARG A 64 -3.07 9.54 13.53
CA ARG A 64 -4.37 9.79 14.12
C ARG A 64 -4.27 9.80 15.63
N SER A 65 -5.17 10.56 16.24
CA SER A 65 -5.26 10.60 17.69
C SER A 65 -5.98 9.36 18.21
N VAL A 66 -5.44 8.78 19.27
CA VAL A 66 -6.07 7.73 20.07
C VAL A 66 -6.56 8.38 21.35
N LYS A 67 -7.81 8.10 21.74
CA LYS A 67 -8.37 8.58 23.01
C LYS A 67 -7.97 7.61 24.11
N ILE A 68 -7.21 8.08 25.08
CA ILE A 68 -6.75 7.29 26.22
C ILE A 68 -7.49 7.79 27.45
N ARG A 69 -8.15 6.87 28.15
CA ARG A 69 -8.79 7.09 29.45
C ARG A 69 -8.03 6.33 30.52
N VAL A 70 -7.79 7.02 31.63
CA VAL A 70 -6.95 6.61 32.75
C VAL A 70 -7.82 6.73 33.99
N VAL A 71 -8.17 5.59 34.59
CA VAL A 71 -8.99 5.54 35.80
C VAL A 71 -8.18 4.90 36.92
N ALA A 72 -8.15 5.53 38.09
CA ALA A 72 -7.56 4.96 39.29
C ALA A 72 -8.34 5.38 40.52
N LYS A 73 -8.44 4.47 41.49
CA LYS A 73 -9.12 4.70 42.76
C LYS A 73 -8.32 4.09 43.90
N THR A 74 -8.13 4.86 44.95
CA THR A 74 -7.45 4.41 46.17
C THR A 74 -8.43 3.84 47.19
N GLN A 75 -7.95 2.96 48.07
CA GLN A 75 -8.64 2.58 49.31
C GLN A 75 -8.11 3.42 50.48
N ASN A 76 -8.90 3.51 51.55
CA ASN A 76 -8.51 4.05 52.85
C ASN A 76 -7.98 5.51 52.79
N VAL A 77 -6.79 5.75 53.36
CA VAL A 77 -6.14 7.07 53.50
C VAL A 77 -5.18 7.41 52.35
N GLY A 78 -5.10 6.58 51.30
CA GLY A 78 -4.23 6.82 50.15
C GLY A 78 -4.72 7.95 49.27
N ARG A 79 -3.80 8.80 48.80
CA ARG A 79 -4.06 9.89 47.85
C ARG A 79 -3.22 9.68 46.59
N ILE A 80 -3.88 9.71 45.44
CA ILE A 80 -3.22 9.72 44.14
C ILE A 80 -2.49 11.05 44.02
N GLN A 81 -1.18 10.99 43.76
CA GLN A 81 -0.32 12.17 43.60
C GLN A 81 0.08 12.39 42.14
N TYR A 82 0.11 11.31 41.38
CA TYR A 82 0.81 11.28 40.11
C TYR A 82 0.35 10.15 39.21
N TYR A 83 0.29 10.44 37.90
CA TYR A 83 0.24 9.42 36.87
C TYR A 83 1.20 9.73 35.72
N ARG A 84 1.64 8.67 35.05
CA ARG A 84 2.23 8.74 33.70
C ARG A 84 1.72 7.64 32.80
N VAL A 85 1.69 7.93 31.51
CA VAL A 85 1.39 6.97 30.46
C VAL A 85 2.59 6.89 29.51
N ILE A 86 3.00 5.67 29.21
CA ILE A 86 4.16 5.33 28.38
C ILE A 86 3.64 4.54 27.17
N SER A 87 3.99 4.99 25.97
CA SER A 87 3.85 4.20 24.75
C SER A 87 4.96 3.16 24.73
N LYS A 88 4.60 1.88 24.80
CA LYS A 88 5.56 0.78 24.83
C LYS A 88 6.27 0.57 23.50
N ASN A 89 5.64 0.97 22.40
CA ASN A 89 6.20 0.82 21.06
C ASN A 89 7.38 1.77 20.80
N ALA A 90 7.35 2.98 21.39
CA ALA A 90 8.41 3.97 21.25
C ALA A 90 9.23 4.17 22.54
N ASP A 91 8.93 3.38 23.58
CA ASP A 91 9.39 3.57 24.97
C ASP A 91 9.36 5.03 25.43
N LYS A 92 8.27 5.74 25.07
CA LYS A 92 8.14 7.18 25.23
C LYS A 92 7.02 7.52 26.18
N GLN A 93 7.27 8.44 27.12
CA GLN A 93 6.22 9.03 27.93
C GLN A 93 5.34 9.95 27.07
N ILE A 94 4.04 9.67 27.02
CA ILE A 94 3.06 10.39 26.19
C ILE A 94 2.12 11.28 27.00
N ALA A 95 1.99 11.01 28.31
CA ALA A 95 1.30 11.88 29.25
C ALA A 95 1.92 11.75 30.64
N LYS A 96 1.97 12.85 31.37
CA LYS A 96 2.42 12.91 32.76
C LYS A 96 1.69 14.05 33.43
N GLN A 97 1.15 13.79 34.62
CA GLN A 97 0.60 14.84 35.45
C GLN A 97 0.83 14.48 36.92
N GLY A 98 1.22 15.48 37.71
CA GLY A 98 1.44 15.38 39.14
C GLY A 98 0.69 16.48 39.88
N GLY A 99 0.80 16.49 41.21
CA GLY A 99 0.09 17.46 42.06
C GLY A 99 -1.37 17.10 42.30
N PHE A 100 -1.76 15.85 42.03
CA PHE A 100 -3.06 15.37 42.46
C PHE A 100 -3.09 15.21 43.98
N ASN A 101 -4.25 15.45 44.59
CA ASN A 101 -4.51 15.04 45.97
C ASN A 101 -5.89 14.39 46.07
N ALA A 102 -6.13 13.40 45.21
CA ALA A 102 -7.45 12.82 45.02
C ALA A 102 -7.49 11.36 45.45
N LYS A 103 -8.67 10.91 45.91
CA LYS A 103 -8.93 9.47 46.14
C LYS A 103 -9.30 8.73 44.85
N GLU A 104 -9.73 9.47 43.84
CA GLU A 104 -10.16 8.95 42.55
C GLU A 104 -9.66 9.86 41.44
N MET A 105 -9.34 9.25 40.30
CA MET A 105 -8.87 9.92 39.11
C MET A 105 -9.56 9.29 37.91
N ASP A 106 -10.12 10.13 37.04
CA ASP A 106 -10.65 9.75 35.74
C ASP A 106 -10.23 10.82 34.73
N VAL A 107 -9.16 10.55 33.99
CA VAL A 107 -8.57 11.50 33.04
C VAL A 107 -8.64 10.91 31.65
N THR A 108 -9.16 11.71 30.71
CA THR A 108 -9.19 11.36 29.30
C THR A 108 -8.40 12.38 28.50
N PHE A 109 -7.52 11.91 27.62
CA PHE A 109 -6.77 12.77 26.72
C PHE A 109 -6.62 12.15 25.33
N ASN A 110 -6.37 13.01 24.34
CA ASN A 110 -6.12 12.59 22.96
C ASN A 110 -4.62 12.53 22.71
N HIS A 111 -4.11 11.35 22.38
CA HIS A 111 -2.70 11.14 22.04
C HIS A 111 -2.52 11.05 20.53
N LYS A 112 -1.78 11.97 19.92
CA LYS A 112 -1.42 11.91 18.50
C LYS A 112 -0.29 10.89 18.31
N VAL A 113 -0.61 9.75 17.70
CA VAL A 113 0.36 8.67 17.47
C VAL A 113 1.46 9.16 16.55
N SER A 114 2.70 9.04 17.01
CA SER A 114 3.89 9.46 16.27
C SER A 114 4.39 8.38 15.29
N HIS A 115 5.28 8.77 14.38
CA HIS A 115 5.93 7.81 13.47
C HIS A 115 6.76 6.78 14.23
N GLU A 116 7.48 7.18 15.28
CA GLU A 116 8.30 6.27 16.09
C GLU A 116 7.46 5.18 16.77
N GLU A 117 6.23 5.48 17.17
CA GLU A 117 5.33 4.47 17.76
C GLU A 117 4.83 3.45 16.73
N LEU A 118 4.74 3.86 15.45
CA LEU A 118 4.34 2.99 14.35
C LEU A 118 5.53 2.23 13.75
N LYS A 119 6.76 2.71 13.93
CA LYS A 119 7.98 2.17 13.33
C LYS A 119 8.18 0.66 13.58
N PRO A 120 7.99 0.12 14.80
CA PRO A 120 8.10 -1.32 15.05
C PRO A 120 7.06 -2.15 14.28
N LEU A 121 5.96 -1.55 13.86
CA LEU A 121 4.85 -2.23 13.17
C LEU A 121 5.00 -2.19 11.64
N ILE A 122 5.99 -1.46 11.10
CA ILE A 122 6.19 -1.33 9.65
C ILE A 122 6.46 -2.69 9.01
N SER A 123 7.34 -3.50 9.60
CA SER A 123 7.69 -4.83 9.05
C SER A 123 6.47 -5.75 9.02
N LEU A 124 5.68 -5.76 10.10
CA LEU A 124 4.46 -6.56 10.18
C LEU A 124 3.40 -6.08 9.20
N GLY A 125 3.22 -4.76 9.06
CA GLY A 125 2.30 -4.19 8.09
C GLY A 125 2.68 -4.51 6.64
N ARG A 126 3.99 -4.54 6.34
CA ARG A 126 4.48 -4.97 5.02
C ARG A 126 4.15 -6.44 4.77
N GLN A 127 4.43 -7.32 5.73
CA GLN A 127 4.14 -8.75 5.62
C GLN A 127 2.64 -9.02 5.39
N VAL A 128 1.76 -8.27 6.06
CA VAL A 128 0.31 -8.32 5.83
C VAL A 128 -0.03 -7.98 4.37
N CYS A 129 0.57 -6.93 3.81
CA CYS A 129 0.35 -6.56 2.42
C CYS A 129 0.90 -7.59 1.42
N GLU A 130 2.08 -8.16 1.69
CA GLU A 130 2.68 -9.22 0.87
C GLU A 130 1.82 -10.49 0.86
N ASN A 131 1.36 -10.94 2.04
CA ASN A 131 0.51 -12.12 2.18
C ASN A 131 -0.87 -11.95 1.53
N SER A 132 -1.37 -10.72 1.44
CA SER A 132 -2.69 -10.46 0.83
C SER A 132 -2.72 -10.77 -0.67
N GLY A 133 -1.58 -10.71 -1.37
CA GLY A 133 -1.49 -10.97 -2.82
C GLY A 133 -2.29 -10.02 -3.71
N VAL A 134 -2.91 -8.97 -3.15
CA VAL A 134 -3.88 -8.13 -3.86
C VAL A 134 -3.18 -7.06 -4.71
N ARG A 135 -3.13 -7.26 -6.03
CA ARG A 135 -2.51 -6.31 -6.98
C ARG A 135 -3.45 -5.25 -7.57
N HIS A 136 -4.77 -5.37 -7.39
CA HIS A 136 -5.74 -4.62 -8.20
C HIS A 136 -6.78 -3.81 -7.41
N LYS A 137 -6.86 -3.98 -6.09
CA LYS A 137 -7.78 -3.23 -5.24
C LYS A 137 -7.09 -2.85 -3.93
N VAL A 138 -7.61 -1.81 -3.28
CA VAL A 138 -7.14 -1.43 -1.95
C VAL A 138 -7.57 -2.51 -0.97
N HIS A 139 -6.60 -3.10 -0.27
CA HIS A 139 -6.85 -4.04 0.81
C HIS A 139 -6.69 -3.32 2.15
N LYS A 140 -7.55 -3.65 3.12
CA LYS A 140 -7.54 -3.05 4.45
C LYS A 140 -7.57 -4.18 5.47
N ASP A 141 -6.57 -4.20 6.34
CA ASP A 141 -6.45 -5.18 7.41
C ASP A 141 -6.10 -4.50 8.73
N LEU A 142 -6.07 -5.25 9.82
CA LEU A 142 -5.77 -4.79 11.17
C LEU A 142 -4.62 -5.58 11.78
N ILE A 143 -3.59 -4.87 12.25
CA ILE A 143 -2.67 -5.40 13.23
C ILE A 143 -3.35 -5.31 14.59
N LYS A 144 -3.87 -6.44 15.07
CA LYS A 144 -4.52 -6.54 16.38
C LYS A 144 -3.52 -6.25 17.51
N LYS A 145 -3.94 -5.46 18.49
CA LYS A 145 -3.10 -5.07 19.65
C LYS A 145 -1.76 -4.44 19.23
N GLY A 146 -1.75 -3.70 18.12
CA GLY A 146 -0.54 -3.15 17.51
C GLY A 146 0.16 -2.09 18.37
N LEU A 147 -0.58 -1.10 18.87
CA LEU A 147 -0.04 -0.07 19.76
C LEU A 147 -0.33 -0.43 21.20
N LYS A 148 0.70 -0.42 22.05
CA LYS A 148 0.63 -0.81 23.46
C LYS A 148 0.95 0.37 24.37
N TYR A 149 0.14 0.56 25.39
CA TYR A 149 0.30 1.62 26.38
C TYR A 149 0.44 1.02 27.78
N LYS A 150 1.38 1.54 28.56
CA LYS A 150 1.54 1.24 29.99
C LYS A 150 1.25 2.49 30.79
N MET A 151 0.36 2.38 31.75
CA MET A 151 0.08 3.39 32.75
C MET A 151 0.84 3.05 34.03
N VAL A 152 1.33 4.08 34.72
CA VAL A 152 1.87 3.98 36.08
C VAL A 152 1.24 5.07 36.93
N VAL A 153 0.68 4.69 38.08
CA VAL A 153 0.13 5.61 39.09
C VAL A 153 0.90 5.45 40.39
N ARG A 154 1.18 6.59 41.03
CA ARG A 154 1.76 6.64 42.38
C ARG A 154 0.73 7.20 43.34
N ALA A 155 0.48 6.45 44.40
CA ALA A 155 -0.34 6.86 45.53
C ALA A 155 0.53 6.91 46.80
N ILE A 156 0.30 7.92 47.63
CA ILE A 156 1.01 8.10 48.90
C ILE A 156 -0.03 8.13 50.02
N ARG A 157 0.30 7.55 51.17
CA ARG A 157 -0.50 7.71 52.39
C ARG A 157 -0.25 9.09 53.02
N TRP A 158 -1.15 9.50 53.91
CA TRP A 158 -0.96 10.70 54.75
C TRP A 158 0.32 10.63 55.62
N ASN A 159 0.82 9.43 55.91
CA ASN A 159 2.14 9.24 56.52
C ASN A 159 3.23 9.18 55.43
N PRO A 160 4.23 10.09 55.44
CA PRO A 160 5.16 10.35 54.33
C PRO A 160 6.24 9.26 54.07
N GLY A 161 6.03 8.01 54.50
CA GLY A 161 7.04 6.94 54.36
C GLY A 161 6.66 5.75 53.47
N ALA A 162 5.41 5.63 53.03
CA ALA A 162 4.92 4.50 52.23
C ALA A 162 4.38 4.96 50.87
N GLU A 163 5.03 4.50 49.80
CA GLU A 163 4.63 4.74 48.42
C GLU A 163 4.18 3.45 47.77
N ASP A 164 2.98 3.48 47.17
CA ASP A 164 2.49 2.37 46.37
C ASP A 164 2.47 2.76 44.89
N TYR A 165 2.94 1.83 44.06
CA TYR A 165 2.96 1.98 42.60
C TYR A 165 2.01 0.97 41.96
N GLY A 166 0.99 1.47 41.26
CA GLY A 166 0.15 0.66 40.37
C GLY A 166 0.64 0.76 38.94
N SER A 167 0.61 -0.34 38.17
CA SER A 167 0.73 -0.27 36.71
C SER A 167 -0.33 -1.05 35.94
N GLY A 168 -0.83 -0.48 34.85
CA GLY A 168 -1.86 -1.07 33.98
C GLY A 168 -1.43 -1.04 32.52
N ALA A 169 -2.03 -1.90 31.69
CA ALA A 169 -1.70 -1.98 30.27
C ALA A 169 -2.97 -1.94 29.38
N SER A 170 -2.84 -1.32 28.21
CA SER A 170 -3.89 -1.28 27.18
C SER A 170 -3.27 -1.41 25.80
N SER A 171 -4.10 -1.76 24.81
CA SER A 171 -3.66 -1.82 23.42
C SER A 171 -4.76 -1.37 22.46
N THR A 172 -4.38 -0.79 21.33
CA THR A 172 -5.28 -0.47 20.22
C THR A 172 -4.77 -1.08 18.91
N ASP A 173 -5.70 -1.38 18.01
CA ASP A 173 -5.38 -1.92 16.70
C ASP A 173 -4.83 -0.82 15.78
N VAL A 174 -4.06 -1.25 14.78
CA VAL A 174 -3.53 -0.38 13.72
C VAL A 174 -4.04 -0.89 12.39
N GLN A 175 -4.61 0.00 11.58
CA GLN A 175 -5.07 -0.33 10.25
C GLN A 175 -3.91 -0.35 9.26
N VAL A 176 -3.82 -1.44 8.50
CA VAL A 176 -2.89 -1.57 7.38
C VAL A 176 -3.68 -1.36 6.10
N ILE A 177 -3.25 -0.42 5.28
CA ILE A 177 -3.83 -0.15 3.96
C ILE A 177 -2.81 -0.51 2.90
N CYS A 178 -3.12 -1.51 2.09
CA CYS A 178 -2.28 -1.96 0.99
C CYS A 178 -2.86 -1.39 -0.31
N ASN A 179 -2.18 -0.39 -0.87
CA ASN A 179 -2.56 0.21 -2.12
C ASN A 179 -1.87 -0.52 -3.30
N PRO A 180 -2.61 -0.80 -4.39
CA PRO A 180 -2.03 -1.38 -5.59
C PRO A 180 -1.06 -0.41 -6.26
N GLU A 181 -0.23 -0.94 -7.16
CA GLU A 181 0.68 -0.09 -7.95
C GLU A 181 -0.15 0.82 -8.86
N LYS A 182 0.19 2.12 -8.86
CA LYS A 182 -0.44 3.06 -9.79
C LYS A 182 -0.08 2.64 -11.21
N PHE A 183 -1.08 2.63 -12.09
CA PHE A 183 -0.88 2.34 -13.50
C PHE A 183 0.08 3.36 -14.12
N ARG A 184 1.17 2.88 -14.71
CA ARG A 184 2.12 3.64 -15.53
C ARG A 184 2.68 2.73 -16.63
N VAL A 185 3.07 3.34 -17.74
CA VAL A 185 3.86 2.68 -18.77
C VAL A 185 5.33 2.74 -18.35
N LYS A 186 5.99 1.59 -18.31
CA LYS A 186 7.41 1.44 -17.92
C LYS A 186 8.34 1.58 -19.11
N ASP A 187 7.95 0.98 -20.23
CA ASP A 187 8.74 0.92 -21.45
C ASP A 187 7.82 0.84 -22.66
N VAL A 188 8.30 1.34 -23.79
CA VAL A 188 7.62 1.25 -25.08
C VAL A 188 8.64 1.01 -26.18
N LYS A 189 8.33 0.03 -27.04
CA LYS A 189 9.16 -0.31 -28.19
C LYS A 189 8.33 -0.25 -29.46
N LEU A 190 8.79 0.53 -30.42
CA LEU A 190 8.25 0.56 -31.77
C LEU A 190 9.14 -0.31 -32.67
N SER A 191 8.51 -1.11 -33.52
CA SER A 191 9.19 -2.04 -34.42
C SER A 191 8.46 -2.10 -35.76
N VAL A 192 9.19 -2.45 -36.81
CA VAL A 192 8.66 -2.56 -38.17
C VAL A 192 8.98 -3.96 -38.67
N LYS A 193 7.98 -4.63 -39.25
CA LYS A 193 8.12 -5.90 -39.94
C LYS A 193 7.68 -5.77 -41.39
N TYR A 194 8.55 -6.17 -42.30
CA TYR A 194 8.24 -6.30 -43.72
C TYR A 194 7.78 -7.73 -44.00
N HIS A 195 6.72 -7.88 -44.78
CA HIS A 195 6.23 -9.17 -45.22
C HIS A 195 6.58 -9.33 -46.70
N GLY A 196 7.67 -10.04 -46.97
CA GLY A 196 8.25 -10.19 -48.30
C GLY A 196 9.47 -9.27 -48.52
N SER A 197 9.91 -9.19 -49.78
CA SER A 197 11.04 -8.30 -50.14
C SER A 197 10.62 -6.84 -50.04
N ALA A 198 11.43 -6.01 -49.38
CA ALA A 198 11.26 -4.55 -49.36
C ALA A 198 11.57 -3.89 -50.72
N SER A 199 11.96 -4.68 -51.74
CA SER A 199 12.21 -4.21 -53.10
C SER A 199 11.14 -4.60 -54.12
N LYS A 200 10.25 -5.54 -53.79
CA LYS A 200 9.20 -6.03 -54.70
C LYS A 200 7.84 -5.51 -54.27
N CYS A 201 7.34 -4.52 -55.01
CA CYS A 201 6.07 -3.87 -54.69
C CYS A 201 4.89 -4.64 -55.33
N PRO A 202 3.73 -4.75 -54.63
CA PRO A 202 3.39 -4.11 -53.35
C PRO A 202 4.02 -4.78 -52.12
N VAL A 203 4.63 -3.97 -51.23
CA VAL A 203 5.23 -4.43 -49.96
C VAL A 203 4.24 -4.23 -48.82
N LYS A 204 3.94 -5.31 -48.08
CA LYS A 204 3.17 -5.21 -46.83
C LYS A 204 4.11 -4.92 -45.67
N VAL A 205 3.81 -3.89 -44.89
CA VAL A 205 4.59 -3.47 -43.72
C VAL A 205 3.69 -3.39 -42.51
N THR A 206 4.08 -4.03 -41.40
CA THR A 206 3.40 -3.90 -40.11
C THR A 206 4.29 -3.13 -39.14
N VAL A 207 3.77 -2.03 -38.63
CA VAL A 207 4.37 -1.28 -37.52
C VAL A 207 3.74 -1.78 -36.23
N THR A 208 4.54 -2.21 -35.26
CA THR A 208 4.09 -2.73 -33.98
C THR A 208 4.69 -1.95 -32.83
N ALA A 209 3.84 -1.39 -31.98
CA ALA A 209 4.20 -0.83 -30.68
C ALA A 209 3.90 -1.85 -29.57
N LYS A 210 4.88 -2.16 -28.74
CA LYS A 210 4.73 -2.97 -27.52
C LYS A 210 4.95 -2.10 -26.31
N PHE A 211 4.02 -2.13 -25.36
CA PHE A 211 4.07 -1.37 -24.12
C PHE A 211 4.18 -2.33 -22.94
N LYS A 212 5.13 -2.06 -22.05
CA LYS A 212 5.21 -2.72 -20.74
C LYS A 212 4.62 -1.80 -19.68
N THR A 213 3.77 -2.31 -18.79
CA THR A 213 3.10 -1.48 -17.78
C THR A 213 3.20 -2.08 -16.37
N THR A 214 2.66 -1.37 -15.38
CA THR A 214 2.61 -1.79 -13.96
C THR A 214 1.25 -2.28 -13.49
N GLY A 215 0.23 -2.27 -14.36
CA GLY A 215 -1.15 -2.48 -13.93
C GLY A 215 -1.79 -3.74 -14.50
N PRO A 216 -2.98 -4.11 -14.01
CA PRO A 216 -3.79 -5.15 -14.65
C PRO A 216 -4.18 -4.79 -16.09
N SER A 217 -4.72 -5.80 -16.79
CA SER A 217 -5.48 -5.63 -18.02
C SER A 217 -6.60 -4.59 -17.91
N GLY A 218 -7.03 -4.07 -19.06
CA GLY A 218 -8.17 -3.16 -19.19
C GLY A 218 -7.85 -1.68 -18.98
N LYS A 219 -6.58 -1.31 -18.76
CA LYS A 219 -6.16 0.10 -18.68
C LYS A 219 -5.89 0.65 -20.08
N LYS A 220 -6.36 1.87 -20.33
CA LYS A 220 -6.19 2.58 -21.61
C LYS A 220 -4.83 3.29 -21.63
N ILE A 221 -4.10 3.15 -22.74
CA ILE A 221 -2.89 3.89 -23.04
C ILE A 221 -3.19 4.77 -24.25
N LYS A 222 -3.07 6.08 -24.07
CA LYS A 222 -3.18 7.06 -25.16
C LYS A 222 -1.80 7.52 -25.57
N PHE A 223 -1.54 7.58 -26.87
CA PHE A 223 -0.26 7.98 -27.42
C PHE A 223 -0.40 8.67 -28.77
N MET A 224 0.57 9.51 -29.11
CA MET A 224 0.74 10.08 -30.44
C MET A 224 1.66 9.18 -31.27
N TYR A 225 1.18 8.78 -32.44
CA TYR A 225 2.00 8.16 -33.47
C TYR A 225 2.38 9.23 -34.49
N VAL A 226 3.66 9.56 -34.56
CA VAL A 226 4.18 10.71 -35.31
C VAL A 226 5.02 10.21 -36.49
N ARG A 227 4.80 10.79 -37.67
CA ARG A 227 5.58 10.58 -38.88
C ARG A 227 6.62 11.68 -39.01
N GLY A 228 7.76 11.38 -39.64
CA GLY A 228 8.91 12.28 -39.75
C GLY A 228 8.66 13.61 -40.50
N ASP A 229 7.52 13.77 -41.17
CA ASP A 229 7.07 14.99 -41.84
C ASP A 229 6.08 15.82 -41.00
N GLY A 230 5.84 15.42 -39.74
CA GLY A 230 4.97 16.13 -38.80
C GLY A 230 3.52 15.63 -38.74
N GLU A 231 3.09 14.78 -39.68
CA GLU A 231 1.77 14.15 -39.60
C GLU A 231 1.72 13.25 -38.36
N HIS A 232 0.64 13.35 -37.59
CA HIS A 232 0.48 12.57 -36.37
C HIS A 232 -0.95 12.10 -36.19
N GLN A 233 -1.10 11.00 -35.47
CA GLN A 233 -2.39 10.42 -35.12
C GLN A 233 -2.42 10.10 -33.63
N THR A 234 -3.51 10.44 -32.97
CA THR A 234 -3.76 10.02 -31.58
C THR A 234 -4.38 8.63 -31.61
N ILE A 235 -3.74 7.69 -30.92
CA ILE A 235 -4.15 6.30 -30.85
C ILE A 235 -4.41 5.93 -29.39
N GLU A 236 -5.39 5.07 -29.17
CA GLU A 236 -5.67 4.44 -27.89
C GLU A 236 -5.51 2.92 -28.02
N THR A 237 -4.77 2.30 -27.10
CA THR A 237 -4.72 0.84 -26.93
C THR A 237 -5.08 0.46 -25.50
N LYS A 238 -5.39 -0.82 -25.27
CA LYS A 238 -5.72 -1.36 -23.94
C LYS A 238 -4.69 -2.40 -23.52
N THR A 239 -4.38 -2.42 -22.23
CA THR A 239 -3.58 -3.48 -21.64
C THR A 239 -4.35 -4.80 -21.58
N TYR A 240 -3.63 -5.91 -21.71
CA TYR A 240 -4.15 -7.26 -21.61
C TYR A 240 -3.22 -8.13 -20.75
N GLY A 241 -3.73 -9.28 -20.32
CA GLY A 241 -2.99 -10.21 -19.46
C GLY A 241 -2.77 -9.73 -18.02
N SER A 242 -2.15 -10.59 -17.21
CA SER A 242 -1.90 -10.35 -15.78
C SER A 242 -0.75 -9.37 -15.51
N LEU A 243 0.15 -9.19 -16.47
CA LEU A 243 1.27 -8.23 -16.41
C LEU A 243 0.91 -6.87 -17.03
N GLY A 244 -0.25 -6.76 -17.67
CA GLY A 244 -0.73 -5.52 -18.27
C GLY A 244 0.07 -5.03 -19.46
N ASP A 245 0.64 -5.93 -20.25
CA ASP A 245 1.26 -5.53 -21.51
C ASP A 245 0.18 -5.00 -22.47
N ALA A 246 0.57 -4.09 -23.36
CA ALA A 246 -0.29 -3.69 -24.47
C ALA A 246 0.47 -3.80 -25.78
N VAL A 247 -0.27 -4.06 -26.84
CA VAL A 247 0.26 -4.08 -28.19
C VAL A 247 -0.69 -3.31 -29.09
N TRP A 248 -0.11 -2.47 -29.93
CA TRP A 248 -0.80 -1.83 -31.03
C TRP A 248 -0.05 -2.16 -32.30
N HIS A 249 -0.77 -2.41 -33.38
CA HIS A 249 -0.16 -2.60 -34.69
C HIS A 249 -0.95 -1.86 -35.76
N LYS A 250 -0.24 -1.44 -36.80
CA LYS A 250 -0.81 -0.84 -38.00
C LYS A 250 -0.13 -1.43 -39.22
N SER A 251 -0.93 -1.97 -40.11
CA SER A 251 -0.46 -2.55 -41.37
C SER A 251 -0.65 -1.55 -42.51
N TYR A 252 0.34 -1.51 -43.41
CA TYR A 252 0.38 -0.67 -44.59
C TYR A 252 0.69 -1.54 -45.80
N THR A 253 0.10 -1.21 -46.94
CA THR A 253 0.50 -1.74 -48.25
C THR A 253 1.18 -0.60 -49.02
N ILE A 254 2.44 -0.79 -49.36
CA ILE A 254 3.28 0.22 -50.01
C ILE A 254 3.52 -0.19 -51.46
N ASN A 255 2.97 0.58 -52.38
CA ASN A 255 3.02 0.28 -53.81
C ASN A 255 4.18 0.99 -54.55
N LYS A 256 4.85 1.94 -53.90
CA LYS A 256 5.95 2.74 -54.48
C LYS A 256 7.06 2.98 -53.47
N SER A 257 8.25 3.34 -53.94
CA SER A 257 9.39 3.61 -53.06
C SER A 257 9.07 4.72 -52.06
N VAL A 258 9.37 4.48 -50.79
CA VAL A 258 9.19 5.46 -49.71
C VAL A 258 10.37 5.38 -48.74
N ASN A 259 10.72 6.53 -48.19
CA ASN A 259 11.63 6.64 -47.05
C ASN A 259 10.94 7.49 -45.99
N ARG A 260 10.47 6.84 -44.93
CA ARG A 260 9.75 7.47 -43.82
C ARG A 260 10.37 7.06 -42.50
N LYS A 261 10.09 7.82 -41.45
CA LYS A 261 10.42 7.46 -40.08
C LYS A 261 9.21 7.71 -39.19
N TYR A 262 9.06 6.91 -38.15
CA TYR A 262 7.95 7.01 -37.20
C TYR A 262 8.45 7.01 -35.77
N MET A 263 7.73 7.69 -34.90
CA MET A 263 8.00 7.76 -33.47
C MET A 263 6.68 7.67 -32.71
N LEU A 264 6.74 7.19 -31.48
CA LEU A 264 5.62 7.22 -30.56
C LEU A 264 5.95 8.10 -29.36
N SER A 265 5.01 8.95 -28.96
CA SER A 265 5.08 9.71 -27.70
C SER A 265 3.85 9.45 -26.84
N LEU A 266 4.04 9.17 -25.54
CA LEU A 266 2.93 9.02 -24.61
C LEU A 266 2.41 10.39 -24.14
N PHE A 267 1.09 10.51 -23.93
CA PHE A 267 0.51 11.76 -23.39
C PHE A 267 0.70 11.90 -21.88
N THR A 268 0.68 10.77 -21.16
CA THR A 268 0.65 10.74 -19.69
C THR A 268 2.01 10.47 -19.06
N SER A 269 3.07 10.43 -19.87
CA SER A 269 4.43 10.08 -19.46
C SER A 269 5.44 10.72 -20.42
N PRO A 270 6.61 11.17 -19.96
CA PRO A 270 7.66 11.73 -20.82
C PRO A 270 8.37 10.67 -21.70
N ILE A 271 7.80 9.47 -21.83
CA ILE A 271 8.38 8.38 -22.61
C ILE A 271 8.02 8.57 -24.08
N ALA A 272 9.05 8.59 -24.92
CA ALA A 272 8.96 8.49 -26.36
C ALA A 272 9.90 7.41 -26.90
N THR A 273 9.56 6.80 -28.03
CA THR A 273 10.46 5.87 -28.71
C THR A 273 11.53 6.63 -29.49
N GLN A 274 12.59 5.93 -29.89
CA GLN A 274 13.44 6.42 -30.97
C GLN A 274 12.65 6.45 -32.30
N TRP A 275 13.15 7.23 -33.27
CA TRP A 275 12.65 7.21 -34.64
C TRP A 275 12.96 5.86 -35.29
N VAL A 276 11.93 5.17 -35.77
CA VAL A 276 12.05 3.90 -36.48
C VAL A 276 11.86 4.12 -37.98
N PRO A 277 12.85 3.78 -38.82
CA PRO A 277 12.74 3.96 -40.26
C PRO A 277 11.81 2.92 -40.89
N VAL A 278 11.08 3.35 -41.92
CA VAL A 278 10.34 2.52 -42.87
C VAL A 278 10.81 2.93 -44.26
N LYS A 279 11.71 2.11 -44.81
CA LYS A 279 12.24 2.25 -46.16
C LYS A 279 11.74 1.12 -47.04
N VAL A 280 11.16 1.45 -48.19
CA VAL A 280 10.80 0.52 -49.27
C VAL A 280 11.41 1.11 -50.53
N ASN A 281 12.14 0.30 -51.28
CA ASN A 281 12.79 0.69 -52.52
C ASN A 281 12.24 -0.22 -53.62
N CYS A 282 11.10 0.11 -54.20
CA CYS A 282 10.57 -0.67 -55.31
C CYS A 282 11.59 -0.66 -56.45
N ASP A 283 12.05 -1.85 -56.84
CA ASP A 283 12.74 -2.04 -58.10
C ASP A 283 11.78 -1.54 -59.20
N ARG A 284 12.26 -0.70 -60.13
CA ARG A 284 11.46 -0.24 -61.27
C ARG A 284 10.74 -1.45 -61.87
N ALA A 285 9.42 -1.35 -62.03
CA ALA A 285 8.69 -2.34 -62.81
C ALA A 285 9.37 -2.47 -64.19
N PRO A 286 9.61 -3.70 -64.70
CA PRO A 286 9.89 -3.87 -66.11
C PRO A 286 8.63 -3.38 -66.85
N GLY A 287 8.78 -2.26 -67.58
CA GLY A 287 7.80 -1.57 -68.44
C GLY A 287 6.32 -1.90 -68.29
N GLY A 288 5.49 -0.93 -67.88
CA GLY A 288 4.03 -1.05 -68.04
C GLY A 288 3.18 0.00 -67.32
N ILE A 289 2.79 1.03 -68.08
CA ILE A 289 1.57 1.87 -68.05
C ILE A 289 1.02 2.35 -66.68
N GLN A 290 1.00 3.68 -66.53
CA GLN A 290 0.24 4.42 -65.52
C GLN A 290 -1.28 4.24 -65.74
N HIS A 291 -1.94 3.42 -64.92
CA HIS A 291 -3.39 3.49 -64.75
C HIS A 291 -3.76 3.91 -63.33
N GLY A 292 -4.78 4.77 -63.26
CA GLY A 292 -5.21 5.52 -62.09
C GLY A 292 -5.49 4.68 -60.83
N LEU A 293 -5.28 5.33 -59.69
CA LEU A 293 -5.49 4.80 -58.34
C LEU A 293 -6.96 4.40 -58.12
N PRO A 294 -7.26 3.19 -57.60
CA PRO A 294 -8.47 2.97 -56.83
C PRO A 294 -8.29 3.53 -55.41
N ALA A 295 -9.39 4.06 -54.86
CA ALA A 295 -9.46 4.59 -53.50
C ALA A 295 -9.19 3.50 -52.43
N PRO A 296 -8.68 3.88 -51.24
CA PRO A 296 -8.44 2.94 -50.16
C PRO A 296 -9.76 2.39 -49.59
N THR A 297 -9.83 1.07 -49.42
CA THR A 297 -10.85 0.40 -48.60
C THR A 297 -10.34 0.19 -47.18
N ASN A 298 -11.20 0.53 -46.20
CA ASN A 298 -10.98 0.24 -44.79
C ASN A 298 -11.44 -1.20 -44.49
N GLN A 299 -10.59 -1.98 -43.82
CA GLN A 299 -10.98 -3.13 -42.99
C GLN A 299 -10.36 -2.95 -41.60
#